data_AF-A0A8J8NCQ0-F1
#
_entry.id   AF-A0A8J8NCQ0-F1
#
_cell.length_a   1.000
_cell.length_b   1.000
_cell.length_c   1.000
_cell.angle_alpha   90.00
_cell.angle_beta   90.00
_cell.angle_gamma   90.00
#
_symmetry.space_group_name_H-M   'P 1'
#
loop_
_entity.id
_entity.type
_entity.pdbx_description
1 polymer ?
#
loop_
_entity_poly.entity_id
_entity_poly.type
_entity_poly.pdbx_seq_one_letter_code
_entity_poly.pdbx_strand_id
1 'polypeptide(L)'
;MQEELDHLLQQYEKLVGEKLHLFTEMLSNMREISRNNESVICADEEIARIKTNMDFVKRDIFQKRRLLDDNTSIMDELRRELRELDDELLMKDQRIAEMEDAVKCKDCELQDLEDLIMHKDRVIGQMQQELLQAEDSRKKENEEKRKKEIEDLITRANQPRKPYIAIKGDPVDEMMAKHINECNYYVPVERMAEGHYMMGTKKVYAKIMNGKLIIRVGGGYMLIDEFLRHFESEFCSGAPLSASVQLQGGGEIQIEGRQGTPPRKSIGGGGSPARSGKSPNRNK
;
A
#
# COMPACT_ATOMS: atom_id res chain seq x y z
N MET A 1 109.80 115.01 27.81
CA MET A 1 109.90 114.60 26.38
C MET A 1 110.21 113.12 26.20
N GLN A 2 111.39 112.59 26.55
CA GLN A 2 111.69 111.15 26.34
C GLN A 2 110.78 110.22 27.19
N GLU A 3 110.64 110.53 28.48
CA GLU A 3 109.80 109.75 29.42
C GLU A 3 108.30 109.78 29.06
N GLU A 4 107.81 110.90 28.52
CA GLU A 4 106.42 111.04 28.08
C GLU A 4 106.13 110.23 26.82
N LEU A 5 107.10 110.14 25.90
CA LEU A 5 107.00 109.32 24.70
C LEU A 5 106.97 107.83 25.05
N ASP A 6 107.84 107.38 25.97
CA ASP A 6 107.88 105.98 26.43
C ASP A 6 106.59 105.59 27.15
N HIS A 7 106.04 106.48 27.99
CA HIS A 7 104.75 106.27 28.63
C HIS A 7 103.60 106.19 27.59
N LEU A 8 103.61 107.04 26.56
CA LEU A 8 102.60 106.98 25.49
C LEU A 8 102.72 105.70 24.65
N LEU A 9 103.94 105.24 24.37
CA LEU A 9 104.21 103.96 23.71
C LEU A 9 103.70 102.79 24.56
N GLN A 10 103.96 102.80 25.87
CA GLN A 10 103.47 101.77 26.78
C GLN A 10 101.93 101.75 26.88
N GLN A 11 101.29 102.92 26.90
CA GLN A 11 99.83 103.02 26.83
C GLN A 11 99.28 102.50 25.50
N TYR A 12 99.94 102.83 24.38
CA TYR A 12 99.56 102.34 23.06
C TYR A 12 99.69 100.81 22.97
N GLU A 13 100.80 100.23 23.44
CA GLU A 13 100.99 98.78 23.48
C GLU A 13 99.93 98.07 24.33
N LYS A 14 99.61 98.62 25.51
CA LYS A 14 98.54 98.10 26.36
C LYS A 14 97.19 98.13 25.64
N LEU A 15 96.84 99.26 25.02
CA LEU A 15 95.58 99.42 24.29
C LEU A 15 95.49 98.47 23.08
N VAL A 16 96.60 98.29 22.34
CA VAL A 16 96.69 97.34 21.23
C VAL A 16 96.53 95.90 21.73
N GLY A 17 97.13 95.56 22.87
CA GLY A 17 97.00 94.25 23.51
C GLY A 17 95.57 93.94 23.95
N GLU A 18 94.91 94.88 24.63
CA GLU A 18 93.49 94.75 25.04
C GLU A 18 92.57 94.59 23.81
N LYS A 19 92.81 95.39 22.75
CA LYS A 19 92.06 95.28 21.49
C LYS A 19 92.27 93.92 20.81
N LEU A 20 93.51 93.41 20.78
CA LEU A 20 93.83 92.10 20.22
C LEU A 20 93.16 90.97 21.01
N HIS A 21 93.15 91.07 22.35
CA HIS A 21 92.45 90.13 23.20
C HIS A 21 90.95 90.12 22.91
N LEU A 22 90.31 91.29 22.85
CA LEU A 22 88.90 91.42 22.50
C LEU A 22 88.58 90.83 21.12
N PHE A 23 89.42 91.07 20.10
CA PHE A 23 89.25 90.45 18.79
C PHE A 23 89.39 88.93 18.85
N THR A 24 90.30 88.41 19.66
CA THR A 24 90.50 86.96 19.84
C THR A 24 89.28 86.33 20.50
N GLU A 25 88.74 86.97 21.54
CA GLU A 25 87.49 86.54 22.20
C GLU A 25 86.31 86.60 21.24
N MET A 26 86.17 87.69 20.49
CA MET A 26 85.13 87.84 19.47
C MET A 26 85.23 86.75 18.39
N LEU A 27 86.44 86.41 17.93
CA LEU A 27 86.67 85.32 16.99
C LEU A 27 86.31 83.95 17.60
N SER A 28 86.63 83.73 18.88
CA SER A 28 86.25 82.52 19.60
C SER A 28 84.72 82.39 19.68
N ASN A 29 84.04 83.46 20.09
CA ASN A 29 82.59 83.52 20.18
C ASN A 29 81.94 83.31 18.80
N MET A 30 82.47 83.93 17.74
CA MET A 30 81.98 83.70 16.38
C MET A 30 82.13 82.24 15.95
N ARG A 31 83.24 81.58 16.27
CA ARG A 31 83.42 80.15 15.98
C ARG A 31 82.45 79.28 16.75
N GLU A 32 82.21 79.60 18.03
CA GLU A 32 81.25 78.87 18.86
C GLU A 32 79.82 79.04 18.33
N ILE A 33 79.42 80.26 17.98
CA ILE A 33 78.14 80.55 17.34
C ILE A 33 78.00 79.76 16.04
N SER A 34 79.05 79.70 15.20
CA SER A 34 79.01 78.90 13.97
C SER A 34 78.80 77.41 14.24
N ARG A 35 79.48 76.82 15.22
CA ARG A 35 79.27 75.41 15.60
C ARG A 35 77.87 75.16 16.14
N ASN A 36 77.35 76.06 16.97
CA ASN A 36 76.00 75.96 17.51
C ASN A 36 74.97 76.02 16.37
N ASN A 37 75.17 76.92 15.39
CA ASN A 37 74.31 76.99 14.20
C ASN A 37 74.36 75.70 13.38
N GLU A 38 75.54 75.11 13.15
CA GLU A 38 75.66 73.81 12.48
C GLU A 38 74.90 72.71 13.22
N SER A 39 75.01 72.65 14.55
CA SER A 39 74.27 71.70 15.37
C SER A 39 72.75 71.90 15.28
N VAL A 40 72.29 73.16 15.25
CA VAL A 40 70.86 73.49 15.11
C VAL A 40 70.34 73.06 13.74
N ILE A 41 71.10 73.32 12.66
CA ILE A 41 70.75 72.89 11.30
C ILE A 41 70.62 71.37 11.22
N CYS A 42 71.58 70.62 11.77
CA CYS A 42 71.51 69.16 11.82
C CYS A 42 70.26 68.65 12.57
N ALA A 43 69.91 69.27 13.70
CA ALA A 43 68.72 68.91 14.46
C ALA A 43 67.43 69.22 13.69
N ASP A 44 67.36 70.36 12.99
CA ASP A 44 66.22 70.73 12.16
C ASP A 44 66.01 69.75 10.99
N GLU A 45 67.09 69.31 10.35
CA GLU A 45 67.02 68.27 9.31
C GLU A 45 66.50 66.94 9.86
N GLU A 46 66.94 66.53 11.05
CA GLU A 46 66.46 65.32 11.70
C GLU A 46 64.96 65.43 12.05
N ILE A 47 64.54 66.55 12.60
CA ILE A 47 63.12 66.84 12.88
C ILE A 47 62.29 66.77 11.59
N ALA A 48 62.80 67.32 10.49
CA ALA A 48 62.12 67.26 9.18
C ALA A 48 61.95 65.81 8.70
N ARG A 49 62.98 64.97 8.83
CA ARG A 49 62.90 63.54 8.50
C ARG A 49 61.87 62.82 9.37
N ILE A 50 61.90 63.02 10.69
CA ILE A 50 60.94 62.42 11.62
C ILE A 50 59.51 62.84 11.27
N LYS A 51 59.27 64.12 10.93
CA LYS A 51 57.96 64.61 10.50
C LYS A 51 57.46 63.88 9.24
N THR A 52 58.31 63.73 8.22
CA THR A 52 57.91 63.00 7.00
C THR A 52 57.57 61.53 7.28
N ASN A 53 58.33 60.86 8.15
CA ASN A 53 58.04 59.48 8.56
C ASN A 53 56.74 59.39 9.35
N MET A 54 56.50 60.33 10.27
CA MET A 54 55.26 60.41 11.04
C MET A 54 54.05 60.59 10.12
N ASP A 55 54.14 61.42 9.07
CA ASP A 55 53.05 61.62 8.12
C ASP A 55 52.78 60.40 7.22
N PHE A 56 53.81 59.60 6.94
CA PHE A 56 53.65 58.30 6.29
C PHE A 56 52.91 57.31 7.21
N VAL A 57 53.36 57.17 8.46
CA VAL A 57 52.73 56.29 9.45
C VAL A 57 51.28 56.69 9.72
N LYS A 58 50.98 57.99 9.82
CA LYS A 58 49.60 58.48 9.95
C LYS A 58 48.71 58.03 8.80
N ARG A 59 49.21 58.10 7.55
CA ARG A 59 48.47 57.64 6.37
C ARG A 59 48.24 56.13 6.40
N ASP A 60 49.23 55.34 6.78
CA ASP A 60 49.10 53.88 6.95
C ASP A 60 48.08 53.52 8.04
N ILE A 61 48.14 54.18 9.20
CA ILE A 61 47.16 53.99 10.29
C ILE A 61 45.74 54.30 9.80
N PHE A 62 45.56 55.39 9.05
CA PHE A 62 44.25 55.75 8.51
C PHE A 62 43.72 54.71 7.53
N GLN A 63 44.57 54.22 6.62
CA GLN A 63 44.19 53.16 5.68
C GLN A 63 43.83 51.87 6.39
N LYS A 64 44.63 51.44 7.37
CA LYS A 64 44.37 50.24 8.17
C LYS A 64 43.08 50.37 8.98
N ARG A 65 42.79 51.55 9.54
CA ARG A 65 41.52 51.81 10.23
C ARG A 65 40.33 51.60 9.30
N ARG A 66 40.38 52.16 8.09
CA ARG A 66 39.31 51.96 7.10
C ARG A 66 39.11 50.48 6.77
N LEU A 67 40.17 49.73 6.55
CA LEU A 67 40.07 48.28 6.29
C LEU A 67 39.50 47.50 7.50
N LEU A 68 39.83 47.91 8.72
CA LEU A 68 39.25 47.33 9.94
C LEU A 68 37.75 47.62 10.03
N ASP A 69 37.32 48.83 9.70
CA ASP A 69 35.90 49.21 9.69
C ASP A 69 35.13 48.40 8.63
N ASP A 70 35.69 48.26 7.42
CA ASP A 70 35.11 47.44 6.34
C ASP A 70 34.99 45.96 6.76
N ASN A 71 36.05 45.39 7.34
CA ASN A 71 36.03 44.01 7.85
C ASN A 71 35.01 43.82 8.98
N THR A 72 34.87 44.81 9.87
CA THR A 72 33.88 44.77 10.95
C THR A 72 32.46 44.76 10.37
N SER A 73 32.20 45.57 9.35
CA SER A 73 30.91 45.56 8.64
C SER A 73 30.61 44.19 8.00
N ILE A 74 31.61 43.55 7.38
CA ILE A 74 31.45 42.21 6.78
C ILE A 74 31.14 41.16 7.86
N MET A 75 31.86 41.21 8.99
CA MET A 75 31.63 40.28 10.09
C MET A 75 30.23 40.44 10.69
N ASP A 76 29.72 41.67 10.80
CA ASP A 76 28.37 41.92 11.29
C ASP A 76 27.27 41.48 10.30
N GLU A 77 27.53 41.55 9.00
CA GLU A 77 26.65 40.98 7.97
C GLU A 77 26.59 39.45 8.08
N LEU A 78 27.75 38.78 8.15
CA LEU A 78 27.82 37.32 8.32
C LEU A 78 27.14 36.86 9.62
N ARG A 79 27.26 37.64 10.71
CA ARG A 79 26.53 37.38 11.96
C ARG A 79 25.02 37.58 11.85
N ARG A 80 24.55 38.41 10.92
CA ARG A 80 23.12 38.56 10.62
C ARG A 80 22.64 37.34 9.84
N GLU A 81 23.35 36.96 8.78
CA GLU A 81 23.04 35.77 7.97
C GLU A 81 23.01 34.50 8.81
N LEU A 82 23.96 34.31 9.74
CA LEU A 82 23.95 33.16 10.66
C LEU A 82 22.69 33.14 11.54
N ARG A 83 22.24 34.29 12.05
CA ARG A 83 21.01 34.36 12.87
C ARG A 83 19.76 34.03 12.05
N GLU A 84 19.68 34.51 10.81
CA GLU A 84 18.56 34.17 9.92
C GLU A 84 18.51 32.67 9.61
N LEU A 85 19.67 32.04 9.42
CA LEU A 85 19.77 30.59 9.24
C LEU A 85 19.38 29.81 10.50
N ASP A 86 19.79 30.28 11.69
CA ASP A 86 19.39 29.67 12.96
C ASP A 86 17.86 29.74 13.17
N ASP A 87 17.24 30.88 12.85
CA ASP A 87 15.78 31.04 12.89
C ASP A 87 15.08 30.10 11.88
N GLU A 88 15.62 29.94 10.66
CA GLU A 88 15.08 29.01 9.66
C GLU A 88 15.19 27.54 10.13
N LEU A 89 16.31 27.17 10.74
CA LEU A 89 16.50 25.84 11.31
C LEU A 89 15.49 25.57 12.44
N LEU A 90 15.28 26.53 13.34
CA LEU A 90 14.29 26.41 14.41
C LEU A 90 12.87 26.17 13.88
N MET A 91 12.47 26.91 12.83
CA MET A 91 11.17 26.71 12.19
C MET A 91 11.04 25.33 11.55
N LYS A 92 12.12 24.80 10.96
CA LYS A 92 12.15 23.44 10.40
C LYS A 92 12.07 22.37 11.48
N ASP A 93 12.79 22.54 12.59
CA ASP A 93 12.74 21.62 13.73
C ASP A 93 11.33 21.57 14.33
N GLN A 94 10.67 22.73 14.46
CA GLN A 94 9.27 22.78 14.88
C GLN A 94 8.37 22.02 13.90
N ARG A 95 8.57 22.18 12.58
CA ARG A 95 7.79 21.47 11.58
C ARG A 95 8.04 19.96 11.59
N ILE A 96 9.27 19.53 11.85
CA ILE A 96 9.61 18.12 12.03
C ILE A 96 8.85 17.55 13.22
N ALA A 97 8.87 18.24 14.37
CA ALA A 97 8.14 17.81 15.57
C ALA A 97 6.62 17.66 15.32
N GLU A 98 6.00 18.62 14.61
CA GLU A 98 4.58 18.52 14.24
C GLU A 98 4.29 17.29 13.35
N MET A 99 5.18 16.98 12.41
CA MET A 99 5.03 15.83 11.54
C MET A 99 5.24 14.52 12.28
N GLU A 100 6.18 14.47 13.24
CA GLU A 100 6.40 13.31 14.11
C GLU A 100 5.18 13.01 14.98
N ASP A 101 4.57 14.04 15.59
CA ASP A 101 3.32 13.89 16.35
C ASP A 101 2.18 13.38 15.46
N ALA A 102 2.05 13.91 14.24
CA ALA A 102 1.04 13.45 13.28
C ALA A 102 1.23 11.98 12.87
N VAL A 103 2.47 11.56 12.61
CA VAL A 103 2.80 10.15 12.32
C VAL A 103 2.42 9.27 13.50
N LYS A 104 2.79 9.67 14.72
CA LYS A 104 2.45 8.94 15.94
C LYS A 104 0.94 8.79 16.13
N CYS A 105 0.15 9.84 15.86
CA CYS A 105 -1.30 9.75 15.89
C CYS A 105 -1.85 8.74 14.86
N LYS A 106 -1.27 8.70 13.64
CA LYS A 106 -1.67 7.74 12.61
C LYS A 106 -1.26 6.31 12.93
N ASP A 107 -0.13 6.10 13.60
CA ASP A 107 0.26 4.77 14.07
C ASP A 107 -0.74 4.23 15.11
N CYS A 108 -1.24 5.08 16.02
CA CYS A 108 -2.31 4.70 16.95
C CYS A 108 -3.61 4.33 16.21
N GLU A 109 -4.02 5.13 15.20
CA GLU A 109 -5.22 4.81 14.40
C GLU A 109 -5.07 3.48 13.62
N LEU A 110 -3.88 3.19 13.08
CA LEU A 110 -3.59 1.94 12.40
C LEU A 110 -3.69 0.75 13.35
N GLN A 111 -3.15 0.88 14.57
CA GLN A 111 -3.22 -0.15 15.59
C GLN A 111 -4.68 -0.49 15.97
N ASP A 112 -5.54 0.52 16.14
CA ASP A 112 -6.97 0.31 16.41
C ASP A 112 -7.67 -0.45 15.26
N LEU A 113 -7.32 -0.14 14.01
CA LEU A 113 -7.86 -0.82 12.84
C LEU A 113 -7.37 -2.27 12.73
N GLU A 114 -6.11 -2.54 13.05
CA GLU A 114 -5.55 -3.89 13.11
C GLU A 114 -6.28 -4.75 14.15
N ASP A 115 -6.50 -4.21 15.36
CA ASP A 115 -7.26 -4.89 16.41
C ASP A 115 -8.70 -5.20 15.98
N LEU A 116 -9.35 -4.27 15.26
CA LEU A 116 -10.69 -4.47 14.72
C LEU A 116 -10.72 -5.55 13.64
N ILE A 117 -9.73 -5.60 12.74
CA ILE A 117 -9.60 -6.65 11.73
C ILE A 117 -9.42 -8.00 12.43
N MET A 118 -8.51 -8.09 13.40
CA MET A 118 -8.30 -9.32 14.18
C MET A 118 -9.57 -9.79 14.89
N HIS A 119 -10.37 -8.87 15.44
CA HIS A 119 -11.65 -9.21 16.05
C HIS A 119 -12.64 -9.76 15.01
N LYS A 120 -12.76 -9.11 13.84
CA LYS A 120 -13.64 -9.56 12.77
C LYS A 120 -13.25 -10.92 12.21
N ASP A 121 -11.95 -11.19 12.05
CA ASP A 121 -11.47 -12.49 11.59
C ASP A 121 -11.82 -13.61 12.57
N ARG A 122 -11.77 -13.35 13.88
CA ARG A 122 -12.25 -14.31 14.89
C ARG A 122 -13.75 -14.59 14.75
N VAL A 123 -14.56 -13.55 14.57
CA VAL A 123 -16.03 -13.71 14.38
C VAL A 123 -16.34 -14.46 13.10
N ILE A 124 -15.65 -14.14 12.00
CA ILE A 124 -15.79 -14.86 10.72
C ILE A 124 -15.42 -16.34 10.91
N GLY A 125 -14.31 -16.63 11.60
CA GLY A 125 -13.91 -18.01 11.89
C GLY A 125 -14.94 -18.78 12.71
N GLN A 126 -15.54 -18.16 13.72
CA GLN A 126 -16.64 -18.75 14.50
C GLN A 126 -17.86 -19.04 13.64
N MET A 127 -18.31 -18.07 12.83
CA MET A 127 -19.45 -18.26 11.93
C MET A 127 -19.21 -19.34 10.88
N GLN A 128 -17.99 -19.43 10.33
CA GLN A 128 -17.62 -20.50 9.39
C GLN A 128 -17.69 -21.88 10.06
N GLN A 129 -17.23 -21.99 11.31
CA GLN A 129 -17.32 -23.23 12.08
C GLN A 129 -18.78 -23.63 12.36
N GLU A 130 -19.64 -22.67 12.73
CA GLU A 130 -21.07 -22.89 12.94
C GLU A 130 -21.78 -23.34 11.65
N LEU A 131 -21.49 -22.69 10.52
CA LEU A 131 -22.02 -23.09 9.21
C LEU A 131 -21.63 -24.53 8.85
N LEU A 132 -20.36 -24.90 9.08
CA LEU A 132 -19.88 -26.26 8.83
C LEU A 132 -20.63 -27.29 9.69
N GLN A 133 -20.80 -27.01 10.99
CA GLN A 133 -21.55 -27.88 11.90
C GLN A 133 -23.02 -28.01 11.50
N ALA A 134 -23.65 -26.92 11.06
CA ALA A 134 -25.02 -26.91 10.59
C ALA A 134 -25.18 -27.71 9.29
N GLU A 135 -24.25 -27.61 8.36
CA GLU A 135 -24.23 -28.42 7.13
C GLU A 135 -24.08 -29.91 7.42
N ASP A 136 -23.14 -30.29 8.29
CA ASP A 136 -22.95 -31.69 8.68
C ASP A 136 -24.17 -32.26 9.40
N SER A 137 -24.82 -31.46 10.24
CA SER A 137 -26.06 -31.85 10.91
C SER A 137 -27.20 -32.05 9.90
N ARG A 138 -27.36 -31.15 8.93
CA ARG A 138 -28.35 -31.29 7.85
C ARG A 138 -28.07 -32.51 6.97
N LYS A 139 -26.81 -32.81 6.66
CA LYS A 139 -26.43 -34.00 5.90
C LYS A 139 -26.83 -35.29 6.63
N LYS A 140 -26.50 -35.40 7.93
CA LYS A 140 -26.89 -36.54 8.77
C LYS A 140 -28.40 -36.71 8.86
N GLU A 141 -29.14 -35.62 9.10
CA GLU A 141 -30.60 -35.66 9.18
C GLU A 141 -31.23 -36.10 7.85
N ASN A 142 -30.73 -35.59 6.72
CA ASN A 142 -31.20 -35.98 5.39
C ASN A 142 -30.90 -37.45 5.08
N GLU A 143 -29.72 -37.94 5.46
CA GLU A 143 -29.36 -39.36 5.29
C GLU A 143 -30.25 -40.28 6.13
N GLU A 144 -30.56 -39.88 7.36
CA GLU A 144 -31.49 -40.62 8.23
C GLU A 144 -32.92 -40.65 7.66
N LYS A 145 -33.41 -39.53 7.12
CA LYS A 145 -34.71 -39.47 6.42
C LYS A 145 -34.73 -40.41 5.21
N ARG A 146 -33.68 -40.40 4.37
CA ARG A 146 -33.58 -41.30 3.22
C ARG A 146 -33.55 -42.77 3.64
N LYS A 147 -32.86 -43.10 4.73
CA LYS A 147 -32.81 -44.47 5.25
C LYS A 147 -34.19 -44.96 5.70
N LYS A 148 -34.95 -44.11 6.42
CA LYS A 148 -36.33 -44.40 6.83
C LYS A 148 -37.26 -44.59 5.62
N GLU A 149 -37.16 -43.71 4.61
CA GLU A 149 -37.96 -43.82 3.39
C GLU A 149 -37.73 -45.15 2.64
N ILE A 150 -36.48 -45.60 2.55
CA ILE A 150 -36.12 -46.88 1.92
C ILE A 150 -36.70 -48.06 2.73
N GLU A 151 -36.62 -48.00 4.06
CA GLU A 151 -37.16 -49.03 4.96
C GLU A 151 -38.69 -49.16 4.84
N ASP A 152 -39.39 -48.02 4.75
CA ASP A 152 -40.84 -47.99 4.53
C ASP A 152 -41.23 -48.57 3.15
N LEU A 153 -40.45 -48.29 2.11
CA LEU A 153 -40.64 -48.85 0.76
C LEU A 153 -40.48 -50.37 0.73
N ILE A 154 -39.44 -50.91 1.39
CA ILE A 154 -39.21 -52.36 1.48
C ILE A 154 -40.37 -53.04 2.23
N THR A 155 -40.83 -52.44 3.31
CA THR A 155 -41.94 -52.98 4.11
C THR A 155 -43.24 -53.02 3.31
N ARG A 156 -43.50 -52.01 2.49
CA ARG A 156 -44.68 -51.95 1.61
C ARG A 156 -44.60 -52.96 0.46
N ALA A 157 -43.42 -53.17 -0.13
CA ALA A 157 -43.22 -54.09 -1.24
C ALA A 157 -43.37 -55.58 -0.85
N ASN A 158 -43.13 -55.93 0.42
CA ASN A 158 -43.20 -57.30 0.93
C ASN A 158 -44.61 -57.76 1.36
N GLN A 159 -45.68 -57.05 1.00
CA GLN A 159 -47.04 -57.51 1.30
C GLN A 159 -47.43 -58.70 0.41
N PRO A 160 -47.85 -59.85 0.99
CA PRO A 160 -48.22 -61.03 0.21
C PRO A 160 -49.45 -60.76 -0.65
N ARG A 161 -49.37 -61.12 -1.95
CA ARG A 161 -50.44 -60.91 -2.93
C ARG A 161 -51.70 -61.68 -2.51
N LYS A 162 -52.86 -61.02 -2.52
CA LYS A 162 -54.16 -61.70 -2.37
C LYS A 162 -54.54 -62.33 -3.73
N PRO A 163 -54.70 -63.66 -3.83
CA PRO A 163 -55.13 -64.29 -5.07
C PRO A 163 -56.57 -63.86 -5.41
N TYR A 164 -56.89 -63.73 -6.71
CA TYR A 164 -58.24 -63.45 -7.15
C TYR A 164 -59.13 -64.70 -6.96
N ILE A 165 -60.29 -64.51 -6.34
CA ILE A 165 -61.22 -65.60 -6.01
C ILE A 165 -62.42 -65.50 -6.96
N ALA A 166 -62.60 -66.49 -7.84
CA ALA A 166 -63.77 -66.58 -8.71
C ALA A 166 -65.05 -66.83 -7.91
N ILE A 167 -66.17 -66.30 -8.42
CA ILE A 167 -67.51 -66.70 -7.98
C ILE A 167 -67.87 -68.03 -8.64
N LYS A 168 -68.12 -69.04 -7.80
CA LYS A 168 -68.46 -70.40 -8.25
C LYS A 168 -69.74 -70.40 -9.09
N GLY A 169 -69.70 -71.09 -10.23
CA GLY A 169 -70.86 -71.26 -11.12
C GLY A 169 -70.95 -70.24 -12.26
N ASP A 170 -70.04 -69.27 -12.32
CA ASP A 170 -69.85 -68.43 -13.51
C ASP A 170 -68.64 -68.94 -14.32
N PRO A 171 -68.86 -69.57 -15.49
CA PRO A 171 -67.76 -70.13 -16.28
C PRO A 171 -66.81 -69.06 -16.82
N VAL A 172 -67.27 -67.81 -16.99
CA VAL A 172 -66.45 -66.69 -17.47
C VAL A 172 -65.49 -66.25 -16.35
N ASP A 173 -66.00 -66.16 -15.12
CA ASP A 173 -65.24 -65.71 -13.95
C ASP A 173 -64.24 -66.75 -13.45
N GLU A 174 -64.57 -68.03 -13.54
CA GLU A 174 -63.64 -69.13 -13.22
C GLU A 174 -62.44 -69.15 -14.18
N MET A 175 -62.68 -68.97 -15.49
CA MET A 175 -61.58 -68.83 -16.45
C MET A 175 -60.80 -67.53 -16.25
N MET A 176 -61.48 -66.43 -15.92
CA MET A 176 -60.84 -65.14 -15.62
C MET A 176 -59.89 -65.28 -14.42
N ALA A 177 -60.34 -65.91 -13.33
CA ALA A 177 -59.51 -66.15 -12.14
C ALA A 177 -58.29 -67.01 -12.43
N LYS A 178 -58.44 -68.04 -13.26
CA LYS A 178 -57.33 -68.89 -13.67
C LYS A 178 -56.27 -68.08 -14.42
N HIS A 179 -56.66 -67.33 -15.44
CA HIS A 179 -55.74 -66.50 -16.21
C HIS A 179 -55.10 -65.38 -15.39
N ILE A 180 -55.83 -64.77 -14.43
CA ILE A 180 -55.29 -63.72 -13.56
C ILE A 180 -54.29 -64.30 -12.54
N ASN A 181 -54.61 -65.43 -11.89
CA ASN A 181 -53.76 -66.01 -10.86
C ASN A 181 -52.51 -66.70 -11.43
N GLU A 182 -52.59 -67.24 -12.65
CA GLU A 182 -51.44 -67.80 -13.38
C GLU A 182 -50.55 -66.70 -14.00
N CYS A 183 -51.04 -65.46 -14.05
CA CYS A 183 -50.28 -64.32 -14.56
C CYS A 183 -49.18 -63.89 -13.57
N ASN A 184 -47.97 -63.64 -14.10
CA ASN A 184 -46.86 -63.12 -13.28
C ASN A 184 -47.07 -61.66 -12.84
N TYR A 185 -48.01 -60.96 -13.49
CA TYR A 185 -48.27 -59.53 -13.33
C TYR A 185 -49.48 -59.28 -12.44
N TYR A 186 -49.39 -58.25 -11.60
CA TYR A 186 -50.51 -57.84 -10.76
C TYR A 186 -51.44 -56.93 -11.56
N VAL A 187 -52.60 -57.45 -11.95
CA VAL A 187 -53.69 -56.64 -12.50
C VAL A 187 -54.81 -56.59 -11.44
N PRO A 188 -55.12 -55.42 -10.85
CA PRO A 188 -56.27 -55.31 -9.97
C PRO A 188 -57.54 -55.50 -10.81
N VAL A 189 -58.20 -56.64 -10.62
CA VAL A 189 -59.45 -56.98 -11.29
C VAL A 189 -60.57 -57.03 -10.27
N GLU A 190 -61.62 -56.25 -10.52
CA GLU A 190 -62.85 -56.26 -9.76
C GLU A 190 -64.01 -56.67 -10.68
N ARG A 191 -64.76 -57.70 -10.31
CA ARG A 191 -65.92 -58.13 -11.06
C ARG A 191 -67.10 -57.20 -10.75
N MET A 192 -67.68 -56.60 -11.79
CA MET A 192 -68.82 -55.69 -11.66
C MET A 192 -70.15 -56.41 -11.92
N ALA A 193 -70.21 -57.23 -12.97
CA ALA A 193 -71.37 -58.02 -13.34
C ALA A 193 -70.94 -59.27 -14.13
N GLU A 194 -71.87 -60.14 -14.52
CA GLU A 194 -71.57 -61.26 -15.41
C GLU A 194 -70.97 -60.75 -16.74
N GLY A 195 -69.79 -61.27 -17.07
CA GLY A 195 -69.02 -60.82 -18.24
C GLY A 195 -68.49 -59.38 -18.15
N HIS A 196 -68.68 -58.63 -17.07
CA HIS A 196 -68.17 -57.26 -16.94
C HIS A 196 -67.16 -57.13 -15.80
N TYR A 197 -65.94 -56.71 -16.15
CA TYR A 197 -64.83 -56.59 -15.22
C TYR A 197 -64.27 -55.18 -15.25
N MET A 198 -63.81 -54.69 -14.11
CA MET A 198 -62.99 -53.51 -13.98
C MET A 198 -61.54 -53.96 -13.87
N MET A 199 -60.72 -53.66 -14.88
CA MET A 199 -59.28 -53.91 -14.83
C MET A 199 -58.56 -52.58 -14.71
N GLY A 200 -58.00 -52.32 -13.52
CA GLY A 200 -57.47 -51.00 -13.17
C GLY A 200 -58.54 -49.92 -13.26
N THR A 201 -58.42 -49.03 -14.25
CA THR A 201 -59.38 -47.95 -14.52
C THR A 201 -60.31 -48.21 -15.70
N LYS A 202 -60.15 -49.34 -16.42
CA LYS A 202 -60.90 -49.65 -17.63
C LYS A 202 -61.97 -50.71 -17.35
N LYS A 203 -63.22 -50.40 -17.68
CA LYS A 203 -64.31 -51.39 -17.72
C LYS A 203 -64.21 -52.18 -19.01
N VAL A 204 -64.11 -53.50 -18.88
CA VAL A 204 -64.06 -54.43 -20.00
C VAL A 204 -65.26 -55.37 -19.99
N TYR A 205 -65.58 -55.92 -21.16
CA TYR A 205 -66.57 -56.98 -21.31
C TYR A 205 -65.89 -58.25 -21.81
N ALA A 206 -66.03 -59.33 -21.08
CA ALA A 206 -65.49 -60.64 -21.40
C ALA A 206 -66.63 -61.63 -21.67
N LYS A 207 -66.41 -62.52 -22.64
CA LYS A 207 -67.32 -63.60 -22.98
C LYS A 207 -66.51 -64.82 -23.41
N ILE A 208 -67.09 -66.00 -23.27
CA ILE A 208 -66.50 -67.23 -23.78
C ILE A 208 -66.98 -67.43 -25.22
N MET A 209 -66.04 -67.61 -26.15
CA MET A 209 -66.32 -68.04 -27.51
C MET A 209 -65.41 -69.22 -27.86
N ASN A 210 -66.00 -70.31 -28.32
CA ASN A 210 -65.29 -71.55 -28.70
C ASN A 210 -64.37 -72.08 -27.59
N GLY A 211 -64.82 -72.00 -26.34
CA GLY A 211 -64.05 -72.45 -25.17
C GLY A 211 -62.86 -71.57 -24.79
N LYS A 212 -62.70 -70.40 -25.43
CA LYS A 212 -61.65 -69.42 -25.11
C LYS A 212 -62.28 -68.15 -24.54
N LEU A 213 -61.64 -67.59 -23.52
CA LEU A 213 -62.04 -66.31 -22.94
C LEU A 213 -61.56 -65.16 -23.83
N ILE A 214 -62.49 -64.37 -24.34
CA ILE A 214 -62.23 -63.21 -25.19
C ILE A 214 -62.77 -61.93 -24.54
N ILE A 215 -62.07 -60.83 -24.76
CA ILE A 215 -62.41 -59.50 -24.25
C ILE A 215 -62.77 -58.58 -25.42
N ARG A 216 -63.86 -57.82 -25.28
CA ARG A 216 -64.24 -56.77 -26.21
C ARG A 216 -63.29 -55.57 -26.06
N VAL A 217 -62.64 -55.19 -27.16
CA VAL A 217 -61.83 -53.97 -27.28
C VAL A 217 -62.39 -53.10 -28.41
N GLY A 218 -62.06 -51.80 -28.47
CA GLY A 218 -62.72 -50.73 -29.25
C GLY A 218 -62.99 -50.91 -30.76
N GLY A 219 -62.79 -52.09 -31.33
CA GLY A 219 -63.20 -52.47 -32.68
C GLY A 219 -63.38 -53.99 -32.89
N GLY A 220 -63.22 -54.84 -31.87
CA GLY A 220 -63.12 -56.29 -32.04
C GLY A 220 -63.12 -57.07 -30.72
N TYR A 221 -62.70 -58.32 -30.78
CA TYR A 221 -62.48 -59.16 -29.61
C TYR A 221 -61.02 -59.65 -29.60
N MET A 222 -60.40 -59.71 -28.43
CA MET A 222 -59.02 -60.14 -28.23
C MET A 222 -58.97 -61.24 -27.16
N LEU A 223 -57.98 -62.15 -27.21
CA LEU A 223 -57.82 -63.18 -26.19
C LEU A 223 -57.37 -62.57 -24.85
N ILE A 224 -57.78 -63.17 -23.72
CA ILE A 224 -57.38 -62.71 -22.38
C ILE A 224 -55.87 -62.65 -22.19
N ASP A 225 -55.12 -63.64 -22.69
CA ASP A 225 -53.65 -63.70 -22.53
C ASP A 225 -52.96 -62.55 -23.28
N GLU A 226 -53.45 -62.21 -24.47
CA GLU A 226 -52.96 -61.09 -25.27
C GLU A 226 -53.37 -59.76 -24.62
N PHE A 227 -54.59 -59.68 -24.11
CA PHE A 227 -55.10 -58.52 -23.40
C PHE A 227 -54.27 -58.19 -22.16
N LEU A 228 -53.96 -59.18 -21.31
CA LEU A 228 -53.17 -58.96 -20.10
C LEU A 228 -51.75 -58.48 -20.41
N ARG A 229 -51.10 -58.98 -21.48
CA ARG A 229 -49.79 -58.47 -21.93
C ARG A 229 -49.85 -57.04 -22.44
N HIS A 230 -50.88 -56.69 -23.21
CA HIS A 230 -51.05 -55.31 -23.69
C HIS A 230 -51.36 -54.36 -22.53
N PHE A 231 -52.20 -54.82 -21.59
CA PHE A 231 -52.53 -54.07 -20.39
C PHE A 231 -51.29 -53.79 -19.53
N GLU A 232 -50.36 -54.75 -19.42
CA GLU A 232 -49.06 -54.52 -18.78
C GLU A 232 -48.27 -53.41 -19.48
N SER A 233 -48.09 -53.49 -20.80
CA SER A 233 -47.31 -52.48 -21.52
C SER A 233 -47.90 -51.07 -21.41
N GLU A 234 -49.23 -50.94 -21.37
CA GLU A 234 -49.92 -49.65 -21.27
C GLU A 234 -49.91 -49.06 -19.84
N PHE A 235 -49.93 -49.89 -18.79
CA PHE A 235 -50.07 -49.40 -17.42
C PHE A 235 -48.79 -49.50 -16.58
N CYS A 236 -47.91 -50.46 -16.84
CA CYS A 236 -46.61 -50.58 -16.17
C CYS A 236 -45.56 -49.57 -16.70
N SER A 237 -45.78 -49.00 -17.89
CA SER A 237 -44.97 -47.88 -18.40
C SER A 237 -45.27 -46.54 -17.69
N GLY A 238 -46.27 -46.50 -16.80
CA GLY A 238 -46.67 -45.32 -16.03
C GLY A 238 -46.14 -45.24 -14.59
N ALA A 239 -45.36 -46.21 -14.11
CA ALA A 239 -44.69 -46.14 -12.80
C ALA A 239 -43.17 -45.99 -12.99
N PRO A 240 -42.53 -44.91 -12.48
CA PRO A 240 -41.09 -44.75 -12.59
C PRO A 240 -40.40 -45.68 -11.58
N LEU A 241 -40.13 -46.92 -11.97
CA LEU A 241 -39.11 -47.77 -11.34
C LEU A 241 -37.77 -47.59 -12.07
N SER A 242 -37.29 -46.36 -12.10
CA SER A 242 -35.89 -46.04 -12.35
C SER A 242 -35.61 -44.60 -11.91
N ALA A 243 -35.50 -44.41 -10.60
CA ALA A 243 -34.62 -43.37 -10.09
C ALA A 243 -33.18 -43.79 -10.42
N SER A 244 -32.79 -43.66 -11.70
CA SER A 244 -31.39 -43.58 -12.07
C SER A 244 -30.85 -42.30 -11.42
N VAL A 245 -30.20 -42.47 -10.28
CA VAL A 245 -29.30 -41.50 -9.69
C VAL A 245 -28.20 -41.25 -10.73
N GLN A 246 -28.42 -40.26 -11.59
CA GLN A 246 -27.37 -39.61 -12.34
C GLN A 246 -26.54 -38.79 -11.35
N LEU A 247 -25.50 -39.42 -10.84
CA LEU A 247 -24.30 -38.72 -10.40
C LEU A 247 -23.63 -38.11 -11.63
N GLN A 248 -24.03 -36.90 -12.00
CA GLN A 248 -23.21 -36.01 -12.83
C GLN A 248 -23.40 -34.58 -12.34
N GLY A 249 -22.28 -33.94 -12.00
CA GLY A 249 -22.27 -32.53 -11.64
C GLY A 249 -21.07 -32.07 -10.83
N GLY A 250 -19.89 -32.65 -11.05
CA GLY A 250 -18.63 -31.97 -10.74
C GLY A 250 -18.50 -30.78 -11.68
N GLY A 251 -19.12 -29.65 -11.30
CA GLY A 251 -18.92 -28.36 -11.92
C GLY A 251 -17.56 -27.82 -11.48
N GLU A 252 -16.54 -28.18 -12.23
CA GLU A 252 -15.26 -27.49 -12.23
C GLU A 252 -15.52 -26.06 -12.74
N ILE A 253 -15.49 -25.10 -11.81
CA ILE A 253 -15.54 -23.68 -12.14
C ILE A 253 -14.17 -23.32 -12.75
N GLN A 254 -14.05 -23.49 -14.06
CA GLN A 254 -13.04 -22.80 -14.86
C GLN A 254 -13.50 -21.35 -15.04
N ILE A 255 -12.84 -20.43 -14.33
CA ILE A 255 -12.88 -19.00 -14.64
C ILE A 255 -11.72 -18.73 -15.59
N GLU A 256 -11.98 -18.82 -16.89
CA GLU A 256 -11.13 -18.19 -17.90
C GLU A 256 -11.97 -17.29 -18.80
N GLY A 257 -11.56 -16.02 -18.90
CA GLY A 257 -11.86 -15.20 -20.08
C GLY A 257 -12.31 -13.76 -19.82
N ARG A 258 -11.36 -12.87 -19.51
CA ARG A 258 -11.16 -11.55 -20.16
C ARG A 258 -9.93 -10.88 -19.53
N GLN A 259 -8.75 -11.06 -20.10
CA GLN A 259 -8.19 -10.23 -21.17
C GLN A 259 -8.20 -8.72 -20.86
N GLY A 260 -7.01 -8.20 -20.55
CA GLY A 260 -6.48 -7.05 -21.27
C GLY A 260 -6.66 -5.67 -20.64
N THR A 261 -5.75 -5.32 -19.72
CA THR A 261 -5.27 -3.93 -19.59
C THR A 261 -3.73 -3.93 -19.43
N PRO A 262 -3.03 -2.96 -20.04
CA PRO A 262 -1.65 -3.11 -20.50
C PRO A 262 -0.59 -2.92 -19.40
N PRO A 263 0.68 -3.35 -19.65
CA PRO A 263 1.78 -3.05 -18.75
C PRO A 263 2.04 -1.54 -18.73
N ARG A 264 2.11 -0.97 -17.53
CA ARG A 264 2.57 0.39 -17.29
C ARG A 264 4.03 0.50 -17.74
N LYS A 265 4.25 0.93 -18.98
CA LYS A 265 5.44 1.67 -19.38
C LYS A 265 5.40 3.02 -18.65
N SER A 266 6.17 3.19 -17.58
CA SER A 266 6.66 4.52 -17.20
C SER A 266 8.05 4.70 -17.79
N ILE A 267 8.02 5.19 -19.03
CA ILE A 267 9.11 5.93 -19.65
C ILE A 267 9.22 7.28 -18.94
N GLY A 268 10.44 7.69 -18.58
CA GLY A 268 10.75 8.98 -17.99
C GLY A 268 11.69 8.78 -16.79
N GLY A 269 13.00 8.66 -16.94
CA GLY A 269 13.81 9.44 -17.89
C GLY A 269 13.91 10.88 -17.40
N GLY A 270 14.53 11.06 -16.23
CA GLY A 270 14.85 12.36 -15.62
C GLY A 270 16.28 12.36 -15.08
N GLY A 271 17.22 11.81 -15.86
CA GLY A 271 18.63 12.12 -15.69
C GLY A 271 18.87 13.57 -16.09
N SER A 272 19.49 14.32 -15.20
CA SER A 272 19.98 15.68 -15.43
C SER A 272 21.23 15.90 -14.57
N PRO A 273 22.16 16.73 -15.05
CA PRO A 273 23.42 16.23 -15.56
C PRO A 273 24.59 16.48 -14.62
N ALA A 274 25.67 15.75 -14.88
CA ALA A 274 27.02 16.06 -14.45
C ALA A 274 27.31 17.56 -14.55
N ARG A 275 27.56 18.20 -13.40
CA ARG A 275 28.04 19.57 -13.31
C ARG A 275 29.53 19.58 -13.65
N SER A 276 29.84 19.80 -14.92
CA SER A 276 31.17 20.14 -15.41
C SER A 276 31.51 21.58 -14.99
N GLY A 277 31.99 21.74 -13.76
CA GLY A 277 32.60 22.98 -13.29
C GLY A 277 34.05 23.07 -13.76
N LYS A 278 34.26 23.59 -14.97
CA LYS A 278 35.57 24.09 -15.43
C LYS A 278 36.08 25.17 -14.47
N SER A 279 37.36 25.08 -14.16
CA SER A 279 38.18 26.11 -13.52
C SER A 279 38.13 27.46 -14.24
N PRO A 280 38.22 28.58 -13.51
CA PRO A 280 38.91 29.76 -13.98
C PRO A 280 40.30 29.82 -13.33
N ASN A 281 41.28 29.71 -14.21
CA ASN A 281 42.64 30.20 -14.07
C ASN A 281 42.66 31.62 -13.42
N ARG A 282 43.42 31.81 -12.34
CA ARG A 282 43.83 33.15 -11.90
C ARG A 282 45.30 33.15 -11.52
N ASN A 283 46.14 33.23 -12.55
CA ASN A 283 47.40 33.96 -12.48
C ASN A 283 47.09 35.45 -12.35
N LYS A 284 47.48 36.06 -11.23
CA LYS A 284 48.13 37.37 -11.10
C LYS A 284 48.38 37.64 -9.63
#